data_AF-A0A3Q4B1D3-F1
#
_entry.id   AF-A0A3Q4B1D3-F1
#
_cell.length_a   1.000
_cell.length_b   1.000
_cell.length_c   1.000
_cell.angle_alpha   90.00
_cell.angle_beta   90.00
_cell.angle_gamma   90.00
#
_symmetry.space_group_name_H-M   'P 1'
#
loop_
_entity.id
_entity.type
_entity.pdbx_description
1 polymer ?
#
loop_
_entity_poly.entity_id
_entity_poly.type
_entity_poly.pdbx_seq_one_letter_code
_entity_poly.pdbx_strand_id
1 'polypeptide(L)'
;MGRRSTSSTKSGKFMNPTDQARKEARKRELKKNKKQRMMVRAAVLKMKDPRQIIRDMEKLDEMEFNPVQQPLLNEKVLRDKRKKLRETFERIVHLYERENPDTYKELRKLELDYETKRGQLALYFDSVVSLSTEIGMMWTMTTAILRRTVKKREMKAETATRE
;
A
#
# COMPACT_ATOMS: atom_id res chain seq x y z
N MET A 1 -9.35 26.49 16.94
CA MET A 1 -9.80 25.93 18.24
C MET A 1 -9.08 26.63 19.39
N GLY A 2 -9.78 27.45 20.16
CA GLY A 2 -9.17 28.33 21.17
C GLY A 2 -8.61 27.62 22.40
N ARG A 3 -7.43 28.08 22.86
CA ARG A 3 -6.83 27.71 24.15
C ARG A 3 -7.66 28.32 25.29
N ARG A 4 -8.45 27.51 26.00
CA ARG A 4 -9.09 27.94 27.26
C ARG A 4 -8.05 28.09 28.37
N SER A 5 -8.19 29.13 29.20
CA SER A 5 -7.34 29.36 30.37
C SER A 5 -7.46 28.18 31.36
N THR A 6 -6.36 27.85 32.03
CA THR A 6 -6.35 26.73 32.99
C THR A 6 -7.00 27.06 34.33
N SER A 7 -7.30 28.33 34.59
CA SER A 7 -7.84 28.85 35.85
C SER A 7 -9.38 28.93 35.92
N SER A 8 -10.07 28.78 34.79
CA SER A 8 -11.52 28.94 34.70
C SER A 8 -12.24 27.63 34.33
N THR A 9 -13.47 27.49 34.81
CA THR A 9 -14.39 26.38 34.50
C THR A 9 -14.95 26.49 33.07
N LYS A 10 -15.67 25.46 32.60
CA LYS A 10 -16.32 25.46 31.28
C LYS A 10 -17.33 26.63 31.11
N SER A 11 -17.86 27.15 32.22
CA SER A 11 -18.81 28.27 32.27
C SER A 11 -18.13 29.64 32.48
N GLY A 12 -16.81 29.72 32.56
CA GLY A 12 -16.11 30.99 32.83
C GLY A 12 -15.91 31.33 34.31
N LYS A 13 -16.56 30.59 35.24
CA LYS A 13 -16.41 30.80 36.69
C LYS A 13 -15.03 30.41 37.19
N PHE A 14 -14.53 31.11 38.20
CA PHE A 14 -13.29 30.78 38.91
C PHE A 14 -13.32 29.33 39.40
N MET A 15 -12.25 28.58 39.12
CA MET A 15 -12.15 27.19 39.52
C MET A 15 -11.53 27.07 40.92
N ASN A 16 -11.98 26.11 41.71
CA ASN A 16 -11.46 25.86 43.05
C ASN A 16 -9.92 25.69 43.01
N PRO A 17 -9.14 26.37 43.89
CA PRO A 17 -7.68 26.23 43.97
C PRO A 17 -7.17 24.79 44.01
N THR A 18 -7.86 23.88 44.72
CA THR A 18 -7.50 22.45 44.79
C THR A 18 -7.66 21.75 43.44
N ASP A 19 -8.73 22.07 42.70
CA ASP A 19 -8.96 21.49 41.37
C ASP A 19 -8.02 22.11 40.32
N GLN A 20 -7.61 23.37 40.49
CA GLN A 20 -6.54 23.97 39.69
C GLN A 20 -5.23 23.20 39.88
N ALA A 21 -4.82 22.93 41.12
CA ALA A 21 -3.60 22.17 41.43
C ALA A 21 -3.63 20.75 40.83
N ARG A 22 -4.76 20.04 40.94
CA ARG A 22 -4.95 18.72 40.31
C ARG A 22 -4.86 18.79 38.78
N LYS A 23 -5.51 19.78 38.17
CA LYS A 23 -5.50 19.98 36.70
C LYS A 23 -4.10 20.30 36.19
N GLU A 24 -3.33 21.08 36.94
CA GLU A 24 -1.92 21.34 36.62
C GLU A 24 -1.05 20.10 36.77
N ALA A 25 -1.20 19.33 37.84
CA ALA A 25 -0.50 18.07 38.04
C ALA A 25 -0.77 17.09 36.89
N ARG A 26 -2.05 16.89 36.52
CA ARG A 26 -2.45 16.07 35.36
C ARG A 26 -1.86 16.59 34.04
N LYS A 27 -1.80 17.90 33.84
CA LYS A 27 -1.18 18.49 32.64
C LYS A 27 0.33 18.22 32.58
N ARG A 28 1.03 18.29 33.73
CA ARG A 28 2.47 17.95 33.82
C ARG A 28 2.68 16.46 33.54
N GLU A 29 1.83 15.60 34.09
CA GLU A 29 1.85 14.16 33.85
C GLU A 29 1.59 13.82 32.37
N LEU A 30 0.55 14.39 31.76
CA LEU A 30 0.24 14.19 30.33
C LEU A 30 1.40 14.62 29.43
N LYS A 31 2.14 15.68 29.79
CA LYS A 31 3.35 16.07 29.06
C LYS A 31 4.47 15.04 29.19
N LYS A 32 4.69 14.46 30.39
CA LYS A 32 5.65 13.37 30.60
C LYS A 32 5.26 12.14 29.77
N ASN A 33 3.99 11.73 29.83
CA ASN A 33 3.47 10.60 29.05
C ASN A 33 3.59 10.84 27.54
N LYS A 34 3.36 12.07 27.06
CA LYS A 34 3.58 12.41 25.64
C LYS A 34 5.04 12.27 25.25
N LYS A 35 5.98 12.77 26.06
CA LYS A 35 7.42 12.62 25.81
C LYS A 35 7.83 11.14 25.80
N GLN A 36 7.39 10.36 26.78
CA GLN A 36 7.66 8.92 26.84
C GLN A 36 7.11 8.20 25.61
N ARG A 37 5.87 8.48 25.19
CA ARG A 37 5.32 7.92 23.94
C ARG A 37 6.16 8.26 22.72
N MET A 38 6.68 9.48 22.61
CA MET A 38 7.57 9.85 21.50
C MET A 38 8.90 9.11 21.54
N MET A 39 9.50 8.97 22.73
CA MET A 39 10.75 8.20 22.90
C MET A 39 10.54 6.72 22.56
N VAL A 40 9.46 6.11 23.06
CA VAL A 40 9.10 4.71 22.75
C VAL A 40 8.86 4.55 21.24
N ARG A 41 8.15 5.48 20.59
CA ARG A 41 7.94 5.45 19.14
C ARG A 41 9.25 5.50 18.36
N ALA A 42 10.19 6.36 18.75
CA ALA A 42 11.50 6.44 18.12
C ALA A 42 12.31 5.15 18.32
N ALA A 43 12.34 4.61 19.54
CA ALA A 43 13.03 3.37 19.85
C ALA A 43 12.49 2.18 19.06
N VAL A 44 11.16 2.03 19.00
CA VAL A 44 10.51 0.97 18.20
C VAL A 44 10.84 1.08 16.71
N LEU A 45 10.99 2.30 16.17
CA LEU A 45 11.42 2.49 14.79
C LEU A 45 12.87 2.09 14.56
N LYS A 46 13.78 2.39 15.50
CA LYS A 46 15.20 1.98 15.41
C LYS A 46 15.40 0.46 15.46
N MET A 47 14.52 -0.26 16.16
CA MET A 47 14.57 -1.72 16.24
C MET A 47 14.12 -2.44 14.96
N LYS A 48 13.50 -1.73 14.01
CA LYS A 48 13.05 -2.34 12.75
C LYS A 48 14.22 -2.43 11.77
N ASP A 49 14.34 -3.57 11.10
CA ASP A 49 15.26 -3.74 9.99
C ASP A 49 14.65 -3.14 8.71
N PRO A 50 15.24 -2.07 8.13
CA PRO A 50 14.75 -1.49 6.88
C PRO A 50 14.84 -2.46 5.70
N ARG A 51 15.79 -3.40 5.68
CA ARG A 51 15.91 -4.40 4.61
C ARG A 51 14.78 -5.42 4.66
N GLN A 52 14.30 -5.76 5.86
CA GLN A 52 13.09 -6.60 6.01
C GLN A 52 11.85 -5.90 5.46
N ILE A 53 11.71 -4.58 5.67
CA ILE A 53 10.56 -3.82 5.14
C ILE A 53 10.54 -3.82 3.61
N ILE A 54 11.70 -3.64 2.96
CA ILE A 54 11.81 -3.76 1.50
C ILE A 54 11.38 -5.16 1.04
N ARG A 55 11.90 -6.22 1.66
CA ARG A 55 11.53 -7.62 1.33
C ARG A 55 10.04 -7.88 1.50
N ASP A 56 9.42 -7.33 2.53
CA ASP A 56 7.98 -7.46 2.73
C ASP A 56 7.16 -6.71 1.67
N MET A 57 7.68 -5.59 1.15
CA MET A 57 7.08 -4.89 0.01
C MET A 57 7.25 -5.68 -1.30
N GLU A 58 8.45 -6.20 -1.57
CA GLU A 58 8.73 -7.05 -2.75
C GLU A 58 7.80 -8.26 -2.78
N LYS A 59 7.55 -8.92 -1.64
CA LYS A 59 6.58 -10.03 -1.56
C LYS A 59 5.15 -9.60 -1.91
N LEU A 60 4.73 -8.39 -1.55
CA LEU A 60 3.41 -7.89 -1.93
C LEU A 60 3.34 -7.59 -3.44
N ASP A 61 4.43 -7.10 -4.03
CA ASP A 61 4.54 -6.89 -5.47
C ASP A 61 4.54 -8.22 -6.25
N GLU A 62 5.27 -9.23 -5.78
CA GLU A 62 5.25 -10.58 -6.37
C GLU A 62 3.86 -11.20 -6.33
N MET A 63 3.08 -10.94 -5.27
CA MET A 63 1.69 -11.37 -5.18
C MET A 63 0.74 -10.59 -6.11
N GLU A 64 0.98 -9.28 -6.32
CA GLU A 64 0.15 -8.44 -7.18
C GLU A 64 0.42 -8.69 -8.66
N PHE A 65 1.69 -8.82 -9.03
CA PHE A 65 2.17 -8.97 -10.41
C PHE A 65 2.40 -10.43 -10.82
N ASN A 66 1.69 -11.38 -10.19
CA ASN A 66 1.74 -12.79 -10.60
C ASN A 66 0.85 -13.03 -11.83
N PRO A 67 1.41 -13.34 -13.01
CA PRO A 67 0.61 -13.55 -14.22
C PRO A 67 -0.09 -14.92 -14.26
N VAL A 68 0.32 -15.86 -13.41
CA VAL A 68 -0.17 -17.24 -13.41
C VAL A 68 -1.32 -17.41 -12.41
N GLN A 69 -1.20 -16.82 -11.23
CA GLN A 69 -2.17 -16.96 -10.16
C GLN A 69 -2.81 -15.62 -9.83
N GLN A 70 -4.14 -15.60 -9.75
CA GLN A 70 -4.84 -14.42 -9.24
C GLN A 70 -4.42 -14.13 -7.80
N PRO A 71 -4.21 -12.85 -7.44
CA PRO A 71 -3.85 -12.46 -6.08
C PRO A 71 -4.91 -12.94 -5.08
N LEU A 72 -4.48 -13.58 -3.99
CA LEU A 72 -5.36 -14.03 -2.90
C LEU A 72 -6.02 -12.87 -2.14
N LEU A 73 -5.44 -11.67 -2.24
CA LEU A 73 -5.90 -10.47 -1.54
C LEU A 73 -6.46 -9.46 -2.54
N ASN A 74 -7.51 -8.76 -2.13
CA ASN A 74 -8.06 -7.62 -2.87
C ASN A 74 -6.96 -6.56 -3.12
N GLU A 75 -6.92 -6.02 -4.34
CA GLU A 75 -5.99 -4.97 -4.77
C GLU A 75 -5.95 -3.78 -3.80
N LYS A 76 -7.11 -3.35 -3.28
CA LYS A 76 -7.17 -2.28 -2.28
C LYS A 76 -6.36 -2.62 -1.02
N VAL A 77 -6.43 -3.86 -0.55
CA VAL A 77 -5.73 -4.33 0.64
C VAL A 77 -4.22 -4.39 0.40
N LEU A 78 -3.80 -4.83 -0.79
CA LEU A 78 -2.38 -4.85 -1.18
C LEU A 78 -1.80 -3.43 -1.22
N ARG A 79 -2.50 -2.49 -1.86
CA ARG A 79 -2.13 -1.07 -1.91
C ARG A 79 -2.04 -0.45 -0.51
N ASP A 80 -3.02 -0.71 0.36
CA ASP A 80 -3.03 -0.20 1.73
C ASP A 80 -1.90 -0.79 2.59
N LYS A 81 -1.58 -2.08 2.44
CA LYS A 81 -0.45 -2.73 3.12
C LYS A 81 0.90 -2.17 2.65
N ARG A 82 1.09 -2.04 1.32
CA ARG A 82 2.30 -1.45 0.72
C ARG A 82 2.49 -0.01 1.20
N LYS A 83 1.43 0.79 1.21
CA LYS A 83 1.47 2.18 1.72
C LYS A 83 1.96 2.25 3.17
N LYS A 84 1.47 1.38 4.06
CA LYS A 84 1.91 1.34 5.46
C LYS A 84 3.38 0.94 5.61
N LEU A 85 3.88 0.01 4.79
CA LEU A 85 5.29 -0.37 4.78
C LEU A 85 6.17 0.79 4.30
N ARG A 86 5.78 1.46 3.21
CA ARG A 86 6.47 2.65 2.69
C ARG A 86 6.53 3.78 3.73
N GLU A 87 5.40 4.13 4.35
CA GLU A 87 5.37 5.15 5.40
C GLU A 87 6.28 4.78 6.60
N THR A 88 6.43 3.49 6.90
CA THR A 88 7.34 3.03 7.96
C THR A 88 8.79 3.17 7.52
N PHE A 89 9.11 2.81 6.27
CA PHE A 89 10.44 2.97 5.68
C PHE A 89 10.87 4.44 5.62
N GLU A 90 10.01 5.34 5.12
CA GLU A 90 10.29 6.78 5.06
C GLU A 90 10.60 7.38 6.45
N ARG A 91 9.88 6.95 7.49
CA ARG A 91 10.17 7.39 8.87
C ARG A 91 11.54 6.91 9.36
N ILE A 92 11.99 5.74 8.93
CA ILE A 92 13.32 5.20 9.23
C ILE A 92 14.39 5.99 8.45
N VAL A 93 14.16 6.26 7.17
CA VAL A 93 15.05 7.07 6.33
C VAL A 93 15.27 8.46 6.95
N HIS A 94 14.20 9.16 7.35
CA HIS A 94 14.30 10.46 8.03
C HIS A 94 14.96 10.41 9.41
N LEU A 95 14.97 9.26 10.07
CA LEU A 95 15.69 9.06 11.33
C LEU A 95 17.20 9.03 11.05
N TYR A 96 17.62 8.25 10.05
CA TYR A 96 19.03 8.12 9.67
C TYR A 96 19.58 9.35 8.95
N GLU A 97 18.75 10.14 8.27
CA GLU A 97 19.14 11.42 7.68
C GLU A 97 19.80 12.36 8.71
N ARG A 98 19.34 12.32 9.96
CA ARG A 98 19.89 13.13 11.06
C ARG A 98 21.00 12.44 11.84
N GLU A 99 20.95 11.11 11.97
CA GLU A 99 21.86 10.35 12.84
C GLU A 99 23.10 9.84 12.10
N ASN A 100 22.96 9.30 10.88
CA ASN A 100 24.05 8.69 10.11
C ASN A 100 23.86 8.92 8.59
N PRO A 101 24.59 9.87 7.97
CA PRO A 101 24.41 10.20 6.56
C PRO A 101 24.80 9.06 5.60
N ASP A 102 25.73 8.18 6.00
CA ASP A 102 26.14 7.05 5.15
C ASP A 102 25.06 5.98 5.07
N THR A 103 24.46 5.61 6.21
CA THR A 103 23.31 4.71 6.25
C THR A 103 22.13 5.28 5.48
N TYR A 104 21.90 6.60 5.55
CA TYR A 104 20.88 7.27 4.75
C TYR A 104 21.09 7.04 3.24
N LYS A 105 22.32 7.20 2.73
CA LYS A 105 22.64 6.95 1.32
C LYS A 105 22.35 5.51 0.92
N GLU A 106 22.73 4.54 1.75
CA GLU A 106 22.43 3.13 1.51
C GLU A 106 20.92 2.85 1.44
N LEU A 107 20.14 3.43 2.36
CA LEU A 107 18.69 3.28 2.38
C LEU A 107 18.02 3.91 1.14
N ARG A 108 18.51 5.06 0.70
CA ARG A 108 18.04 5.70 -0.55
C ARG A 108 18.37 4.87 -1.79
N LYS A 109 19.52 4.21 -1.80
CA LYS A 109 19.87 3.27 -2.87
C LYS A 109 18.92 2.06 -2.85
N LEU A 110 18.67 1.47 -1.68
CA LEU A 110 17.72 0.35 -1.55
C LEU A 110 16.31 0.71 -2.02
N GLU A 111 15.86 1.93 -1.72
CA GLU A 111 14.57 2.43 -2.19
C GLU A 111 14.52 2.53 -3.73
N LEU A 112 15.58 3.08 -4.35
CA LEU A 112 15.68 3.20 -5.80
C LEU A 112 15.73 1.84 -6.50
N ASP A 113 16.49 0.90 -5.94
CA ASP A 113 16.59 -0.47 -6.45
C ASP A 113 15.22 -1.16 -6.40
N TYR A 114 14.48 -0.98 -5.30
CA TYR A 114 13.11 -1.48 -5.15
C TYR A 114 12.14 -0.88 -6.19
N GLU A 115 12.13 0.45 -6.38
CA GLU A 115 11.26 1.08 -7.39
C GLU A 115 11.56 0.58 -8.80
N THR A 116 12.84 0.39 -9.11
CA THR A 116 13.28 -0.10 -10.41
C THR A 116 12.80 -1.53 -10.64
N LYS A 117 13.00 -2.44 -9.68
CA LYS A 117 12.50 -3.82 -9.74
C LYS A 117 10.98 -3.86 -9.89
N ARG A 118 10.27 -3.04 -9.12
CA ARG A 118 8.80 -2.96 -9.17
C ARG A 118 8.31 -2.45 -10.52
N GLY A 119 8.98 -1.46 -11.10
CA GLY A 119 8.70 -0.99 -12.45
C GLY A 119 8.88 -2.08 -13.50
N GLN A 120 9.98 -2.86 -13.41
CA GLN A 120 10.22 -4.00 -14.31
C GLN A 120 9.14 -5.09 -14.17
N LEU A 121 8.74 -5.42 -12.94
CA LEU A 121 7.66 -6.38 -12.67
C LEU A 121 6.32 -5.92 -13.24
N ALA A 122 5.98 -4.64 -13.06
CA ALA A 122 4.76 -4.07 -13.59
C ALA A 122 4.72 -4.11 -15.13
N LEU A 123 5.81 -3.72 -15.78
CA LEU A 123 5.93 -3.77 -17.25
C LEU A 123 5.81 -5.22 -17.77
N TYR A 124 6.49 -6.16 -17.12
CA TYR A 124 6.38 -7.57 -17.49
C TYR A 124 4.95 -8.08 -17.34
N PHE A 125 4.30 -7.82 -16.20
CA PHE A 125 2.93 -8.23 -15.94
C PHE A 125 1.96 -7.65 -16.98
N ASP A 126 2.06 -6.35 -17.27
CA ASP A 126 1.23 -5.69 -18.28
C ASP A 126 1.42 -6.30 -19.67
N SER A 127 2.67 -6.60 -20.05
CA SER A 127 2.96 -7.27 -21.33
C SER A 127 2.34 -8.67 -21.43
N VAL A 128 2.40 -9.46 -20.36
CA VAL A 128 1.85 -10.82 -20.35
C VAL A 128 0.32 -10.80 -20.34
N VAL A 129 -0.28 -9.89 -19.57
CA VAL A 129 -1.74 -9.71 -19.54
C VAL A 129 -2.25 -9.23 -20.89
N SER A 130 -1.60 -8.23 -21.49
CA SER A 130 -1.91 -7.74 -22.83
C SER A 130 -1.88 -8.87 -23.87
N LEU A 131 -0.79 -9.62 -23.96
CA LEU A 131 -0.68 -10.78 -24.87
C LEU A 131 -1.77 -11.83 -24.61
N SER A 132 -2.05 -12.14 -23.34
CA SER A 132 -3.10 -13.10 -22.97
C SER A 132 -4.49 -12.65 -23.42
N THR A 133 -4.78 -11.35 -23.29
CA THR A 133 -6.05 -10.77 -23.77
C THR A 133 -6.16 -10.80 -25.29
N GLU A 134 -5.09 -10.49 -26.02
CA GLU A 134 -5.06 -10.56 -27.49
C GLU A 134 -5.28 -11.98 -27.99
N ILE A 135 -4.59 -12.97 -27.41
CA ILE A 135 -4.76 -14.39 -27.75
C ILE A 135 -6.21 -14.82 -27.48
N GLY A 136 -6.79 -14.42 -26.34
CA GLY A 136 -8.19 -14.69 -26.02
C GLY A 136 -9.16 -14.07 -27.03
N MET A 137 -8.93 -12.82 -27.44
CA MET A 137 -9.71 -12.14 -28.48
C MET A 137 -9.58 -12.85 -29.84
N MET A 138 -8.38 -13.25 -30.24
CA MET A 138 -8.16 -14.01 -31.47
C MET A 138 -8.88 -15.37 -31.44
N TRP A 139 -8.82 -16.10 -30.32
CA TRP A 139 -9.51 -17.38 -30.14
C TRP A 139 -11.05 -17.23 -30.23
N THR A 140 -11.61 -16.21 -29.57
CA THR A 140 -13.06 -15.96 -29.61
C THR A 140 -13.52 -15.57 -31.01
N MET A 141 -12.75 -14.74 -31.74
CA MET A 141 -13.07 -14.34 -33.10
C MET A 141 -12.96 -15.51 -34.09
N THR A 142 -11.90 -16.30 -34.01
CA THR A 142 -11.71 -17.48 -34.89
C THR A 142 -12.78 -18.54 -34.65
N THR A 143 -13.13 -18.84 -33.40
CA THR A 143 -14.22 -19.78 -33.07
C THR A 143 -15.60 -19.25 -33.51
N ALA A 144 -15.84 -17.94 -33.44
CA ALA A 144 -17.07 -17.33 -33.95
C ALA A 144 -17.17 -17.42 -35.49
N ILE A 145 -16.06 -17.17 -36.21
CA ILE A 145 -15.98 -17.31 -37.66
C ILE A 145 -16.23 -18.76 -38.06
N LEU A 146 -15.55 -19.72 -37.40
CA LEU A 146 -15.71 -21.14 -37.68
C LEU A 146 -17.18 -21.57 -37.48
N ARG A 147 -17.81 -21.22 -36.35
CA ARG A 147 -19.24 -21.49 -36.10
C ARG A 147 -20.15 -20.91 -37.18
N ARG A 148 -19.91 -19.68 -37.63
CA ARG A 148 -20.68 -19.06 -38.73
C ARG A 148 -20.50 -19.82 -40.04
N THR A 149 -19.28 -20.26 -40.36
CA THR A 149 -19.01 -21.00 -41.60
C THR A 149 -19.63 -22.39 -41.61
N VAL A 150 -19.58 -23.12 -40.50
CA VAL A 150 -20.23 -24.44 -40.34
C VAL A 150 -21.74 -24.30 -40.50
N LYS A 151 -22.37 -23.36 -39.78
CA LYS A 151 -23.81 -23.12 -39.87
C LYS A 151 -24.27 -22.71 -41.27
N LYS A 152 -23.47 -21.93 -42.01
CA LYS A 152 -23.74 -21.61 -43.42
C LYS A 152 -23.67 -22.85 -44.33
N ARG A 153 -22.74 -23.78 -44.07
CA ARG A 153 -22.62 -25.03 -44.84
C ARG A 153 -23.78 -25.97 -44.56
N GLU A 154 -24.19 -26.12 -43.30
CA GLU A 154 -25.36 -26.91 -42.91
C GLU A 154 -26.64 -26.40 -43.58
N MET A 155 -26.91 -25.09 -43.49
CA MET A 155 -28.06 -24.47 -44.16
C MET A 155 -28.06 -24.69 -45.67
N LYS A 156 -26.88 -24.62 -46.32
CA LYS A 156 -26.76 -24.84 -47.77
C LYS A 156 -26.99 -26.31 -48.15
N ALA A 157 -26.57 -27.25 -47.29
CA ALA A 157 -26.81 -28.68 -47.48
C ALA A 157 -28.30 -29.02 -47.32
N GLU A 158 -28.96 -28.47 -46.30
CA GLU A 158 -30.40 -28.65 -46.08
C GLU A 158 -31.26 -28.13 -47.25
N THR A 159 -30.88 -26.99 -47.85
CA THR A 159 -31.55 -26.46 -49.04
C THR A 159 -31.32 -27.31 -50.29
N ALA A 160 -30.16 -27.94 -50.42
CA ALA A 160 -29.82 -28.77 -51.59
C ALA A 160 -30.48 -30.16 -51.56
N THR A 161 -30.90 -30.65 -50.39
CA THR A 161 -31.64 -31.92 -50.23
C THR A 161 -33.16 -31.78 -50.37
N ARG A 162 -33.67 -30.55 -50.53
CA ARG A 162 -35.12 -30.25 -50.63
C ARG A 162 -35.59 -29.96 -52.07
N GLU A 163 -34.67 -30.02 -53.05
CA GLU A 163 -34.95 -30.01 -54.50
C GLU A 163 -34.81 -31.43 -55.06
#